data_AF-A0A3P6CKE0-F1
#
_entry.id   AF-A0A3P6CKE0-F1
#
_cell.length_a   1.000
_cell.length_b   1.000
_cell.length_c   1.000
_cell.angle_alpha   90.00
_cell.angle_beta   90.00
_cell.angle_gamma   90.00
#
_symmetry.space_group_name_H-M   'P 1'
#
loop_
_entity.id
_entity.type
_entity.pdbx_description
1 polymer ?
#
loop_
_entity_poly.entity_id
_entity_poly.type
_entity_poly.pdbx_seq_one_letter_code
_entity_poly.pdbx_strand_id
1 'polypeptide(L)'
;IYKITEHQFLIRFIASTLQTDAPVIKFDKFMVRHYDHLQVLANTNLELPDVVGEIQSMQGSDLKNNASTSRVVVRFLIERNVSVYLSLWDEAASTKGPQKF
;
A
#
# COMPACT_ATOMS: atom_id res chain seq x y z
N ILE A 1 -11.19 -7.92 11.28
CA ILE A 1 -11.08 -8.92 10.19
C ILE A 1 -10.99 -8.12 8.91
N TYR A 2 -9.82 -8.07 8.27
CA TYR A 2 -9.63 -7.32 7.03
C TYR A 2 -10.09 -8.15 5.84
N LYS A 3 -10.77 -7.52 4.88
CA LYS A 3 -11.27 -8.18 3.68
C LYS A 3 -10.18 -8.16 2.61
N ILE A 4 -9.67 -9.35 2.27
CA ILE A 4 -8.58 -9.51 1.27
C ILE A 4 -9.11 -9.31 -0.16
N THR A 5 -10.42 -9.48 -0.39
CA THR A 5 -11.04 -9.33 -1.71
C THR A 5 -12.51 -8.89 -1.62
N GLU A 6 -12.92 -7.97 -2.49
CA GLU A 6 -14.34 -7.60 -2.67
C GLU A 6 -15.17 -8.64 -3.43
N HIS A 7 -14.54 -9.74 -3.89
CA HIS A 7 -15.25 -10.75 -4.66
C HIS A 7 -16.33 -11.45 -3.82
N GLN A 8 -17.53 -11.51 -4.40
CA GLN A 8 -18.72 -12.10 -3.77
C GLN A 8 -18.64 -13.63 -3.69
N PHE A 9 -17.74 -14.24 -4.46
CA PHE A 9 -17.60 -15.69 -4.58
C PHE A 9 -16.27 -16.17 -4.01
N LEU A 10 -16.32 -17.36 -3.41
CA LEU A 10 -15.15 -18.09 -2.94
C LEU A 10 -14.97 -19.34 -3.78
N ILE A 11 -13.72 -19.67 -4.09
CA ILE A 11 -13.37 -20.94 -4.74
C ILE A 11 -13.05 -21.96 -3.65
N ARG A 12 -13.75 -23.09 -3.65
CA ARG A 12 -13.48 -24.23 -2.78
C ARG A 12 -13.00 -25.39 -3.63
N PHE A 13 -11.79 -25.89 -3.36
CA PHE A 13 -11.29 -27.09 -4.00
C PHE A 13 -11.95 -28.34 -3.42
N ILE A 14 -12.27 -29.28 -4.29
CA ILE A 14 -12.87 -30.59 -3.98
C ILE A 14 -11.98 -31.70 -4.53
N ALA A 15 -12.28 -32.96 -4.20
CA ALA A 15 -11.46 -34.11 -4.60
C ALA A 15 -11.22 -34.22 -6.13
N SER A 16 -12.11 -33.68 -6.95
CA SER A 16 -12.00 -33.68 -8.41
C SER A 16 -11.43 -32.37 -9.00
N THR A 17 -10.97 -31.43 -8.18
CA THR A 17 -10.32 -30.21 -8.67
C THR A 17 -8.96 -30.55 -9.25
N LEU A 18 -8.74 -30.19 -10.51
CA LEU A 18 -7.45 -30.35 -11.21
C LEU A 18 -6.72 -29.01 -11.22
N GLN A 19 -5.44 -29.04 -10.82
CA GLN A 19 -4.52 -27.93 -10.99
C GLN A 19 -3.56 -28.29 -12.13
N THR A 20 -3.47 -27.42 -13.13
CA THR A 20 -2.55 -27.58 -14.27
C THR A 20 -1.53 -26.44 -14.26
N ASP A 21 -0.48 -26.59 -15.07
CA ASP A 21 0.45 -25.48 -15.30
C ASP A 21 -0.31 -24.28 -15.85
N ALA A 22 -0.01 -23.11 -15.28
CA ALA A 22 -0.59 -21.84 -15.65
C ALA A 22 0.54 -20.89 -16.09
N PRO A 23 0.25 -19.93 -16.98
CA PRO A 23 1.19 -18.86 -17.26
C PRO A 23 1.55 -18.11 -15.97
N VAL A 24 2.72 -17.48 -15.94
CA VAL A 24 3.14 -16.67 -14.79
C VAL A 24 2.19 -15.47 -14.66
N ILE A 25 1.31 -15.51 -13.66
CA ILE A 25 0.42 -14.41 -13.29
C ILE A 25 1.09 -13.63 -12.16
N LYS A 26 0.92 -12.31 -12.15
CA LYS A 26 1.43 -11.47 -11.06
C LYS A 26 0.77 -11.87 -9.73
N PHE A 27 1.59 -12.02 -8.69
CA PHE A 27 1.14 -12.45 -7.36
C PHE A 27 0.28 -11.39 -6.66
N ASP A 28 0.61 -10.11 -6.86
CA ASP A 28 -0.05 -9.03 -6.15
C ASP A 28 -1.24 -8.46 -6.94
N LYS A 29 -2.38 -8.37 -6.25
CA LYS A 29 -3.58 -7.67 -6.73
C LYS A 29 -3.87 -6.51 -5.79
N PHE A 30 -3.79 -5.29 -6.32
CA PHE A 30 -4.06 -4.07 -5.56
C PHE A 30 -5.50 -3.60 -5.79
N MET A 31 -6.16 -3.17 -4.73
CA MET A 31 -7.47 -2.50 -4.75
C MET A 31 -7.28 -1.01 -4.46
N VAL A 32 -6.71 -0.30 -5.43
CA VAL A 32 -6.39 1.13 -5.30
C VAL A 32 -7.64 1.95 -4.97
N ARG A 33 -7.55 2.77 -3.91
CA ARG A 33 -8.63 3.65 -3.45
C ARG A 33 -8.35 5.11 -3.84
N HIS A 34 -9.42 5.79 -4.26
CA HIS A 34 -9.46 7.23 -4.49
C HIS A 34 -9.61 8.01 -3.18
N TYR A 35 -9.31 9.31 -3.22
CA TYR A 35 -9.33 10.17 -2.03
C TYR A 35 -10.69 10.16 -1.31
N ASP A 36 -11.80 10.25 -2.05
CA ASP A 36 -13.14 10.24 -1.47
C ASP A 36 -13.43 8.96 -0.68
N HIS A 37 -12.92 7.81 -1.15
CA HIS A 37 -13.01 6.55 -0.39
C HIS A 37 -12.15 6.57 0.87
N LEU A 38 -10.94 7.16 0.81
CA LEU A 38 -10.09 7.30 1.99
C LEU A 38 -10.74 8.19 3.06
N GLN A 39 -11.48 9.22 2.65
CA GLN A 39 -12.24 10.06 3.60
C GLN A 39 -13.31 9.26 4.34
N VAL A 40 -14.05 8.39 3.64
CA VAL A 40 -15.05 7.50 4.26
C VAL A 40 -14.40 6.52 5.25
N LEU A 41 -13.18 6.05 4.95
CA LEU A 41 -12.44 5.11 5.81
C LEU A 41 -11.68 5.80 6.95
N ALA A 42 -11.57 7.13 6.95
CA ALA A 42 -10.77 7.86 7.92
C ALA A 42 -11.23 7.59 9.36
N ASN A 43 -10.27 7.30 10.24
CA ASN A 43 -10.50 6.94 11.65
C ASN A 43 -11.35 5.67 11.86
N THR A 44 -11.46 4.82 10.85
CA THR A 44 -12.10 3.50 10.96
C THR A 44 -11.07 2.38 10.85
N ASN A 45 -11.43 1.17 11.30
CA ASN A 45 -10.62 -0.05 11.17
C ASN A 45 -11.29 -1.08 10.24
N LEU A 46 -12.13 -0.62 9.30
CA LEU A 46 -12.95 -1.49 8.46
C LEU A 46 -12.12 -2.19 7.38
N GLU A 47 -11.20 -1.46 6.74
CA GLU A 47 -10.43 -1.93 5.60
C GLU A 47 -8.99 -1.37 5.63
N LEU A 48 -8.07 -2.07 4.95
CA LEU A 48 -6.72 -1.58 4.66
C LEU A 48 -6.70 -1.10 3.20
N PRO A 49 -6.62 0.22 2.94
CA PRO A 49 -6.66 0.73 1.58
C PRO A 49 -5.31 0.63 0.89
N ASP A 50 -5.31 0.23 -0.38
CA ASP A 50 -4.16 0.39 -1.27
C ASP A 50 -4.20 1.77 -1.91
N VAL A 51 -3.05 2.43 -2.03
CA VAL A 51 -2.91 3.74 -2.70
C VAL A 51 -1.73 3.73 -3.65
N VAL A 52 -1.86 4.49 -4.75
CA VAL A 52 -0.79 4.71 -5.73
C VAL A 52 -0.69 6.19 -6.02
N GLY A 53 0.52 6.66 -6.27
CA GLY A 53 0.78 8.09 -6.39
C GLY A 53 2.26 8.40 -6.55
N GLU A 54 2.55 9.70 -6.59
CA GLU A 54 3.88 10.26 -6.73
C GLU A 54 4.41 10.75 -5.37
N ILE A 55 5.64 10.42 -5.05
CA ILE A 55 6.32 10.96 -3.86
C ILE A 55 6.74 12.40 -4.18
N GLN A 56 6.17 13.37 -3.46
CA GLN A 56 6.50 14.79 -3.66
C GLN A 56 7.59 15.27 -2.71
N SER A 57 7.61 14.76 -1.47
CA SER A 57 8.63 15.10 -0.48
C SER A 57 8.66 14.11 0.67
N MET A 58 9.78 14.09 1.40
CA MET A 58 9.97 13.29 2.61
C MET A 58 10.54 14.14 3.73
N GLN A 59 10.04 13.93 4.95
CA GLN A 59 10.47 14.63 6.16
C GLN A 59 10.79 13.62 7.27
N GLY A 60 11.92 13.80 7.95
CA GLY A 60 12.37 12.97 9.08
C GLY A 60 13.64 13.54 9.70
N SER A 61 13.95 13.16 10.94
CA SER A 61 15.13 13.68 11.67
C SER A 61 16.43 13.20 11.06
N ASP A 62 16.51 11.91 10.74
CA ASP A 62 17.76 11.24 10.39
C ASP A 62 17.68 10.56 9.03
N LEU A 63 17.17 11.29 8.03
CA LEU A 63 17.00 10.77 6.68
C LEU A 63 18.31 10.24 6.07
N LYS A 64 19.48 10.63 6.56
CA LYS A 64 20.77 10.12 6.04
C LYS A 64 21.28 8.87 6.76
N ASN A 65 20.67 8.50 7.89
CA ASN A 65 21.07 7.37 8.71
C ASN A 65 20.19 6.15 8.37
N ASN A 66 20.79 5.18 7.68
CA ASN A 66 20.16 3.91 7.31
C ASN A 66 19.97 2.94 8.49
N ALA A 67 20.51 3.24 9.67
CA ALA A 67 20.24 2.50 10.90
C ALA A 67 19.17 3.17 11.78
N SER A 68 18.64 4.32 11.37
CA SER A 68 17.58 5.01 12.12
C SER A 68 16.22 4.35 11.88
N THR A 69 15.49 4.13 12.96
CA THR A 69 14.09 3.67 12.96
C THR A 69 13.09 4.82 13.16
N SER A 70 13.57 6.07 13.16
CA SER A 70 12.75 7.26 13.33
C SER A 70 11.68 7.36 12.23
N ARG A 71 10.48 7.81 12.62
CA ARG A 71 9.36 8.02 11.69
C ARG A 71 9.77 8.92 10.51
N VAL A 72 9.45 8.47 9.30
CA VAL A 72 9.54 9.28 8.08
C VAL A 72 8.14 9.60 7.59
N VAL A 73 7.86 10.87 7.35
CA VAL A 73 6.59 11.35 6.78
C VAL A 73 6.80 11.63 5.30
N VAL A 74 5.96 11.04 4.46
CA VAL A 74 6.02 11.20 2.99
C VAL A 74 4.79 11.95 2.52
N ARG A 75 4.98 13.02 1.74
CA ARG A 75 3.90 13.69 1.02
C ARG A 75 3.69 12.98 -0.30
N PHE A 76 2.49 12.43 -0.51
CA PHE A 76 2.19 11.54 -1.62
C PHE A 76 1.01 12.09 -2.44
N LEU A 77 1.25 12.43 -3.71
CA LEU A 77 0.24 12.91 -4.65
C LEU A 77 -0.50 11.72 -5.24
N ILE A 78 -1.75 11.52 -4.84
CA ILE A 78 -2.56 10.37 -5.29
C ILE A 78 -3.50 10.72 -6.43
N GLU A 79 -3.89 12.00 -6.54
CA GLU A 79 -4.77 12.51 -7.59
C GLU A 79 -4.38 13.96 -7.94
N ARG A 80 -5.01 14.54 -8.96
CA ARG A 80 -4.68 15.90 -9.41
C ARG A 80 -4.87 16.92 -8.28
N ASN A 81 -3.77 17.48 -7.81
CA ASN A 81 -3.69 18.44 -6.70
C ASN A 81 -4.15 17.90 -5.33
N VAL A 82 -4.25 16.57 -5.16
CA VAL A 82 -4.62 15.94 -3.90
C VAL A 82 -3.44 15.15 -3.36
N SER A 83 -2.91 15.61 -2.23
CA SER A 83 -1.82 14.93 -1.52
C SER A 83 -2.33 14.35 -0.20
N VAL A 84 -1.83 13.16 0.15
CA VAL A 84 -1.97 12.54 1.47
C VAL A 84 -0.59 12.44 2.14
N TYR A 85 -0.59 12.22 3.45
CA TYR A 85 0.64 12.00 4.21
C TYR A 85 0.72 10.55 4.67
N LEU A 86 1.81 9.87 4.31
CA LEU A 86 2.11 8.52 4.74
C LEU A 86 3.17 8.57 5.86
N SER A 87 3.01 7.74 6.90
CA SER A 87 4.03 7.57 7.93
C SER A 87 4.68 6.20 7.77
N LEU A 88 5.98 6.20 7.48
CA LEU A 88 6.82 5.01 7.45
C LEU A 88 7.55 4.88 8.79
N TRP A 89 7.70 3.64 9.25
CA TRP A 89 8.33 3.28 10.52
C TRP A 89 9.36 2.16 10.31
N ASP A 90 10.30 2.04 11.24
CA ASP A 90 11.29 0.96 11.30
C ASP A 90 12.02 0.71 9.97
N GLU A 91 12.07 -0.55 9.50
CA GLU A 91 12.75 -0.95 8.27
C GLU A 91 12.21 -0.23 7.02
N ALA A 92 10.90 0.05 6.99
CA ALA A 92 10.29 0.79 5.88
C ALA A 92 10.73 2.27 5.87
N ALA A 93 11.06 2.84 7.02
CA ALA A 93 11.62 4.18 7.11
C ALA A 93 13.12 4.22 6.74
N SER A 94 13.85 3.13 6.99
CA SER A 94 15.29 3.03 6.72
C SER A 94 15.62 2.60 5.28
N THR A 95 14.74 1.82 4.65
CA THR A 95 14.93 1.27 3.30
C THR A 95 14.48 2.29 2.25
N LYS A 96 15.45 2.90 1.57
CA LYS A 96 15.17 3.95 0.58
C LYS A 96 15.03 3.37 -0.83
N GLY A 97 13.90 3.61 -1.48
CA GLY A 97 13.78 3.49 -2.93
C GLY A 97 14.72 4.46 -3.67
N PRO A 98 14.91 4.29 -5.00
CA PRO A 98 15.88 5.07 -5.77
C PRO A 98 15.63 6.58 -5.63
N GLN A 99 16.65 7.29 -5.16
CA GLN A 99 16.61 8.74 -5.00
C GLN A 99 16.54 9.42 -6.37
N LYS A 100 15.40 10.00 -6.71
CA LYS A 100 15.34 11.19 -7.55
C LYS A 100 14.40 12.18 -6.87
N PHE A 101 14.97 13.28 -6.41
CA PHE A 101 14.25 14.49 -6.03
C PHE A 101 13.74 15.18 -7.30
#